data_AF-A0A7X8GXZ5-F1
#
_entry.id   AF-A0A7X8GXZ5-F1
#
_cell.length_a   1.000
_cell.length_b   1.000
_cell.length_c   1.000
_cell.angle_alpha   90.00
_cell.angle_beta   90.00
_cell.angle_gamma   90.00
#
_symmetry.space_group_name_H-M   'P 1'
#
loop_
_entity.id
_entity.type
_entity.pdbx_description
1 polymer ?
#
loop_
_entity_poly.entity_id
_entity_poly.type
_entity_poly.pdbx_seq_one_letter_code
_entity_poly.pdbx_strand_id
1 'polypeptide(L)'
;MFVEIVDNEKIINVRPPISKSYAIRYAMAALLADDIETLEIIAKEKQLCDDIKNTLAAIYALIKDDILFCYESALLIRTISLLAPHYINEIPIYIFIDDALKNRLTENLQKILNITNIKYSIETKKIEEIKSEKEIEEKIAKFYKLEKVFLKIQENSMKYFELIDDEEKNQSNLQSFSNLCEETRQNLEIKSKRNSEQINDVYNELKHCQKILNNHELLFENNKNEKCRNSKILEDVFTSFKAIENNLPGNKEFTFLKLYDNIKSGTYEIDASKTSQLLSGLLMSLPICEGYSVIDVINLSSKYYVDLTIDVIRHFGVNIICDKYQRFYISGGQSYVPAKNISIELDWSAAANFLVLGAIRGGVCIEGINFHSKQPDKRIYDFFLDIGINMELKNDTLILYKSVISGFNFNAIDTPDLIPPLIVLALNAQQACYIQGISRLVYKESNRRDAILQEFSKLGAKIEIDLENDRFIVNPSKLQGGEVFSHNDHRIAMALAIAGMNAKGKVKIQNSECVSKSYPNFWTDLGLIQTI
;
A
#
# COMPACT_ATOMS: atom_id res chain seq x y z
N MET A 1 -0.24 31.40 -1.26
CA MET A 1 0.43 31.21 0.05
C MET A 1 0.37 32.56 0.74
N PHE A 2 -0.60 32.73 1.65
CA PHE A 2 -0.73 33.95 2.46
C PHE A 2 -0.12 33.62 3.83
N VAL A 3 0.90 34.35 4.24
CA VAL A 3 1.50 34.25 5.57
C VAL A 3 0.77 35.25 6.44
N GLU A 4 -0.06 34.78 7.38
CA GLU A 4 -0.56 35.65 8.44
C GLU A 4 0.57 35.86 9.46
N ILE A 5 0.99 37.10 9.61
CA ILE A 5 1.95 37.52 10.62
C ILE A 5 1.12 37.86 11.86
N VAL A 6 1.27 37.09 12.93
CA VAL A 6 0.80 37.46 14.26
C VAL A 6 2.04 37.62 15.13
N ASP A 7 2.32 38.86 15.55
CA ASP A 7 3.39 39.26 16.46
C ASP A 7 4.81 38.76 16.14
N ASN A 8 5.43 39.37 15.11
CA ASN A 8 6.89 39.32 14.80
C ASN A 8 7.55 37.93 14.64
N GLU A 9 6.81 36.83 14.75
CA GLU A 9 7.28 35.48 14.42
C GLU A 9 6.58 35.02 13.14
N LYS A 10 7.38 34.69 12.12
CA LYS A 10 6.87 34.17 10.86
C LYS A 10 6.23 32.80 11.11
N ILE A 11 4.91 32.70 10.96
CA ILE A 11 4.19 31.43 11.08
C ILE A 11 4.36 30.62 9.80
N ILE A 12 4.63 29.32 9.92
CA ILE A 12 4.84 28.41 8.80
C ILE A 12 3.72 27.39 8.73
N ASN A 13 3.08 27.34 7.57
CA ASN A 13 2.04 26.36 7.30
C ASN A 13 2.69 25.09 6.78
N VAL A 14 2.46 24.00 7.50
CA VAL A 14 2.91 22.65 7.17
C VAL A 14 1.67 21.84 6.85
N ARG A 15 1.69 21.18 5.69
CA ARG A 15 0.70 20.17 5.32
C ARG A 15 1.41 18.81 5.30
N PRO A 16 1.19 17.95 6.30
CA PRO A 16 1.73 16.60 6.30
C PRO A 16 1.30 15.82 5.04
N PRO A 17 2.02 14.75 4.67
CA PRO A 17 1.60 13.87 3.59
C PRO A 17 0.30 13.14 3.95
N ILE A 18 -0.38 12.55 2.97
CA ILE A 18 -1.51 11.66 3.25
C ILE A 18 -1.05 10.44 4.07
N SER A 19 -1.94 9.95 4.93
CA SER A 19 -1.69 8.79 5.77
C SER A 19 -1.43 7.56 4.91
N LYS A 20 -0.21 7.04 4.98
CA LYS A 20 0.19 5.82 4.28
C LYS A 20 -0.75 4.66 4.62
N SER A 21 -1.13 4.54 5.88
CA SER A 21 -1.94 3.44 6.38
C SER A 21 -3.36 3.46 5.80
N TYR A 22 -3.93 4.65 5.62
CA TYR A 22 -5.21 4.82 4.93
C TYR A 22 -5.05 4.67 3.42
N ALA A 23 -4.10 5.36 2.80
CA ALA A 23 -3.92 5.36 1.35
C ALA A 23 -3.75 3.95 0.78
N ILE A 24 -2.94 3.09 1.42
CA ILE A 24 -2.77 1.70 0.98
C ILE A 24 -4.08 0.91 1.12
N ARG A 25 -4.83 1.07 2.22
CA ARG A 25 -6.12 0.37 2.41
C ARG A 25 -7.18 0.84 1.41
N TYR A 26 -7.27 2.14 1.19
CA TYR A 26 -8.16 2.73 0.18
C TYR A 26 -7.79 2.23 -1.22
N ALA A 27 -6.50 2.18 -1.57
CA ALA A 27 -6.07 1.66 -2.86
C ALA A 27 -6.44 0.18 -3.05
N MET A 28 -6.26 -0.65 -2.01
CA MET A 28 -6.65 -2.07 -2.05
C MET A 28 -8.17 -2.25 -2.15
N ALA A 29 -8.96 -1.50 -1.37
CA ALA A 29 -10.41 -1.57 -1.45
C ALA A 29 -10.95 -1.01 -2.78
N ALA A 30 -10.29 0.00 -3.35
CA ALA A 30 -10.61 0.56 -4.66
C ALA A 30 -10.32 -0.43 -5.79
N LEU A 31 -9.20 -1.17 -5.73
CA LEU A 31 -8.95 -2.29 -6.64
C LEU A 31 -10.08 -3.34 -6.58
N LEU A 32 -10.53 -3.69 -5.37
CA LEU A 32 -11.64 -4.63 -5.17
C LEU A 32 -12.98 -4.11 -5.71
N ALA A 33 -13.15 -2.79 -5.75
CA ALA A 33 -14.35 -2.10 -6.21
C ALA A 33 -14.34 -1.71 -7.71
N ASP A 34 -13.24 -1.95 -8.44
CA ASP A 34 -12.96 -1.34 -9.76
C ASP A 34 -13.13 0.20 -9.75
N ASP A 35 -12.68 0.84 -8.66
CA ASP A 35 -12.83 2.26 -8.37
C ASP A 35 -11.58 3.07 -8.73
N ILE A 36 -11.52 3.47 -10.00
CA ILE A 36 -10.38 4.19 -10.58
C ILE A 36 -10.30 5.61 -10.07
N GLU A 37 -11.45 6.24 -9.84
CA GLU A 37 -11.49 7.62 -9.38
C GLU A 37 -10.73 7.74 -8.06
N THR A 38 -10.95 6.80 -7.15
CA THR A 38 -10.20 6.69 -5.90
C THR A 38 -8.71 6.48 -6.11
N LEU A 39 -8.33 5.54 -6.99
CA LEU A 39 -6.92 5.29 -7.30
C LEU A 39 -6.23 6.54 -7.87
N GLU A 40 -6.92 7.29 -8.74
CA GLU A 40 -6.42 8.54 -9.30
C GLU A 40 -6.35 9.66 -8.26
N ILE A 41 -7.31 9.77 -7.35
CA ILE A 41 -7.28 10.74 -6.24
C ILE A 41 -6.01 10.51 -5.40
N ILE A 42 -5.70 9.25 -5.07
CA ILE A 42 -4.47 8.89 -4.36
C ILE A 42 -3.24 9.29 -5.20
N ALA A 43 -3.23 8.91 -6.48
CA ALA A 43 -2.08 9.13 -7.36
C ALA A 43 -1.79 10.62 -7.63
N LYS A 44 -2.82 11.48 -7.58
CA LYS A 44 -2.71 12.94 -7.75
C LYS A 44 -2.17 13.67 -6.51
N GLU A 45 -2.03 12.99 -5.37
CA GLU A 45 -1.52 13.62 -4.15
C GLU A 45 -0.08 14.13 -4.34
N LYS A 46 0.15 15.40 -3.99
CA LYS A 46 1.43 16.08 -4.24
C LYS A 46 2.59 15.48 -3.46
N GLN A 47 2.31 14.92 -2.28
CA GLN A 47 3.30 14.36 -1.38
C GLN A 47 3.20 12.84 -1.29
N LEU A 48 3.03 12.18 -2.43
CA LEU A 48 2.95 10.72 -2.50
C LEU A 48 4.26 10.08 -2.05
N CYS A 49 4.23 9.36 -0.93
CA CYS A 49 5.41 8.68 -0.41
C CYS A 49 5.69 7.38 -1.18
N ASP A 50 6.92 6.87 -1.06
CA ASP A 50 7.38 5.76 -1.89
C ASP A 50 6.58 4.48 -1.63
N ASP A 51 6.15 4.21 -0.40
CA ASP A 51 5.28 3.06 -0.10
C ASP A 51 3.92 3.11 -0.81
N ILE A 52 3.35 4.32 -0.99
CA ILE A 52 2.07 4.47 -1.70
C ILE A 52 2.30 4.35 -3.22
N LYS A 53 3.38 4.94 -3.75
CA LYS A 53 3.78 4.75 -5.16
C LYS A 53 3.96 3.27 -5.49
N ASN A 54 4.69 2.54 -4.64
CA ASN A 54 4.90 1.10 -4.76
C ASN A 54 3.58 0.34 -4.82
N THR A 55 2.65 0.70 -3.93
CA THR A 55 1.32 0.09 -3.86
C THR A 55 0.51 0.35 -5.13
N LEU A 56 0.46 1.59 -5.61
CA LEU A 56 -0.26 1.95 -6.84
C LEU A 56 0.37 1.30 -8.09
N ALA A 57 1.70 1.31 -8.19
CA ALA A 57 2.43 0.67 -9.28
C ALA A 57 2.14 -0.84 -9.33
N ALA A 58 2.10 -1.50 -8.17
CA ALA A 58 1.76 -2.91 -8.07
C ALA A 58 0.29 -3.20 -8.43
N ILE A 59 -0.66 -2.38 -7.95
CA ILE A 59 -2.07 -2.47 -8.37
C ILE A 59 -2.18 -2.34 -9.90
N TYR A 60 -1.50 -1.35 -10.48
CA TYR A 60 -1.55 -1.13 -11.92
C TYR A 60 -0.94 -2.28 -12.72
N ALA A 61 0.18 -2.85 -12.26
CA ALA A 61 0.78 -4.04 -12.85
C ALA A 61 -0.19 -5.23 -12.83
N LEU A 62 -0.86 -5.47 -11.69
CA LEU A 62 -1.86 -6.51 -11.53
C LEU A 62 -3.01 -6.36 -12.53
N ILE A 63 -3.53 -5.14 -12.70
CA ILE A 63 -4.62 -4.83 -13.64
C ILE A 63 -4.20 -5.05 -15.11
N LYS A 64 -2.91 -4.90 -15.39
CA LYS A 64 -2.30 -5.01 -16.72
C LYS A 64 -1.80 -6.40 -17.07
N ASP A 65 -1.96 -7.37 -16.17
CA ASP A 65 -1.35 -8.69 -16.29
C ASP A 65 0.18 -8.58 -16.52
N ASP A 66 0.82 -7.59 -15.86
CA ASP A 66 2.25 -7.30 -15.95
C ASP A 66 2.98 -7.71 -14.64
N ILE A 67 4.31 -7.69 -14.70
CA ILE A 67 5.21 -8.05 -13.60
C ILE A 67 4.92 -7.19 -12.37
N LEU A 68 4.54 -7.85 -11.26
CA LEU A 68 4.29 -7.19 -9.98
C LEU A 68 5.61 -6.88 -9.27
N PHE A 69 5.94 -5.60 -9.11
CA PHE A 69 7.12 -5.17 -8.36
C PHE A 69 6.73 -4.71 -6.95
N CYS A 70 7.13 -5.46 -5.91
CA CYS A 70 6.86 -5.11 -4.51
C CYS A 70 8.15 -4.93 -3.72
N TYR A 71 8.41 -3.72 -3.23
CA TYR A 71 9.64 -3.41 -2.50
C TYR A 71 9.49 -3.52 -0.98
N GLU A 72 8.39 -3.08 -0.37
CA GLU A 72 8.31 -3.05 1.11
C GLU A 72 6.88 -3.11 1.71
N SER A 73 5.83 -3.04 0.90
CA SER A 73 4.45 -3.00 1.42
C SER A 73 3.97 -4.40 1.82
N ALA A 74 4.17 -4.73 3.09
CA ALA A 74 3.68 -5.97 3.67
C ALA A 74 2.15 -6.10 3.63
N LEU A 75 1.36 -5.01 3.52
CA LEU A 75 -0.09 -5.14 3.33
C LEU A 75 -0.44 -5.51 1.89
N LEU A 76 0.22 -4.90 0.91
CA LEU A 76 0.06 -5.18 -0.52
C LEU A 76 0.38 -6.64 -0.86
N ILE A 77 1.53 -7.16 -0.43
CA ILE A 77 1.90 -8.57 -0.68
C ILE A 77 0.85 -9.49 -0.08
N ARG A 78 0.32 -9.18 1.10
CA ARG A 78 -0.65 -10.03 1.79
C ARG A 78 -2.01 -9.98 1.13
N THR A 79 -2.51 -8.80 0.81
CA THR A 79 -3.79 -8.61 0.14
C THR A 79 -3.75 -9.17 -1.28
N ILE A 80 -2.68 -8.91 -2.05
CA ILE A 80 -2.52 -9.50 -3.38
C ILE A 80 -2.35 -11.02 -3.30
N SER A 81 -1.61 -11.57 -2.34
CA SER A 81 -1.49 -13.03 -2.21
C SER A 81 -2.79 -13.73 -1.83
N LEU A 82 -3.74 -13.00 -1.26
CA LEU A 82 -5.06 -13.54 -0.90
C LEU A 82 -6.13 -13.28 -1.97
N LEU A 83 -5.92 -12.29 -2.86
CA LEU A 83 -6.88 -11.88 -3.89
C LEU A 83 -6.48 -12.29 -5.31
N ALA A 84 -5.20 -12.58 -5.54
CA ALA A 84 -4.61 -12.94 -6.82
C ALA A 84 -5.49 -13.87 -7.68
N PRO A 85 -6.09 -14.94 -7.12
CA PRO A 85 -6.76 -15.93 -7.96
C PRO A 85 -8.24 -15.58 -8.28
N HIS A 86 -8.72 -14.41 -7.84
CA HIS A 86 -9.95 -13.78 -8.36
C HIS A 86 -9.71 -12.95 -9.64
N TYR A 87 -8.46 -12.60 -9.94
CA TYR A 87 -8.12 -11.73 -11.06
C TYR A 87 -7.33 -12.47 -12.15
N ILE A 88 -6.52 -13.47 -11.80
CA ILE A 88 -5.68 -14.21 -12.76
C ILE A 88 -5.49 -15.67 -12.29
N ASN A 89 -5.54 -16.63 -13.21
CA ASN A 89 -5.30 -18.06 -12.92
C ASN A 89 -3.84 -18.37 -12.52
N GLU A 90 -2.89 -17.53 -12.93
CA GLU A 90 -1.47 -17.59 -12.54
C GLU A 90 -0.92 -16.17 -12.43
N ILE A 91 -0.49 -15.73 -11.23
CA ILE A 91 0.25 -14.47 -11.10
C ILE A 91 1.71 -14.79 -10.90
N PRO A 92 2.60 -14.48 -11.86
CA PRO A 92 4.01 -14.44 -11.56
C PRO A 92 4.25 -13.19 -10.70
N ILE A 93 4.29 -13.35 -9.38
CA ILE A 93 4.61 -12.26 -8.44
C ILE A 93 6.12 -12.19 -8.29
N TYR A 94 6.73 -11.06 -8.68
CA TYR A 94 8.17 -10.85 -8.65
C TYR A 94 8.54 -10.00 -7.43
N ILE A 95 8.97 -10.68 -6.38
CA ILE A 95 9.31 -10.02 -5.13
C ILE A 95 10.76 -9.53 -5.19
N PHE A 96 10.95 -8.21 -5.25
CA PHE A 96 12.26 -7.57 -5.30
C PHE A 96 12.69 -7.15 -3.89
N ILE A 97 13.60 -7.90 -3.27
CA ILE A 97 14.01 -7.59 -1.91
C ILE A 97 15.48 -7.94 -1.67
N ASP A 98 16.18 -7.12 -0.87
CA ASP A 98 17.43 -7.50 -0.19
C ASP A 98 17.25 -8.78 0.66
N ASP A 99 18.29 -9.61 0.79
CA ASP A 99 18.18 -10.99 1.32
C ASP A 99 17.52 -11.05 2.70
N ALA A 100 17.82 -10.10 3.58
CA ALA A 100 17.24 -10.03 4.92
C ALA A 100 15.72 -9.78 4.90
N LEU A 101 15.27 -8.86 4.06
CA LEU A 101 13.86 -8.50 3.95
C LEU A 101 13.12 -9.53 3.07
N LYS A 102 13.80 -10.19 2.11
CA LYS A 102 13.33 -11.36 1.35
C LYS A 102 12.92 -12.48 2.29
N ASN A 103 13.80 -12.86 3.21
CA ASN A 103 13.52 -13.91 4.17
C ASN A 103 12.32 -13.56 5.06
N ARG A 104 12.28 -12.32 5.59
CA ARG A 104 11.15 -11.87 6.42
C ARG A 104 9.82 -11.87 5.67
N LEU A 105 9.79 -11.44 4.41
CA LEU A 105 8.57 -11.39 3.61
C LEU A 105 8.12 -12.79 3.19
N THR A 106 9.05 -13.66 2.76
CA THR A 106 8.76 -15.07 2.45
C THR A 106 8.21 -15.83 3.65
N GLU A 107 8.84 -15.71 4.83
CA GLU A 107 8.33 -16.35 6.06
C GLU A 107 6.92 -15.88 6.42
N ASN A 108 6.65 -14.57 6.30
CA ASN A 108 5.33 -14.03 6.57
C ASN A 108 4.32 -14.54 5.54
N LEU A 109 4.67 -14.55 4.26
CA LEU A 109 3.83 -15.03 3.19
C LEU A 109 3.47 -16.52 3.35
N GLN A 110 4.46 -17.36 3.64
CA GLN A 110 4.26 -18.79 3.90
C GLN A 110 3.30 -19.01 5.07
N LYS A 111 3.40 -18.22 6.17
CA LYS A 111 2.44 -18.32 7.28
C LYS A 111 1.00 -18.09 6.82
N ILE A 112 0.79 -17.10 5.94
CA ILE A 112 -0.54 -16.78 5.42
C ILE A 112 -1.05 -17.94 4.59
N LEU A 113 -0.26 -18.39 3.62
CA LEU A 113 -0.65 -19.45 2.70
C LEU A 113 -0.91 -20.77 3.44
N ASN A 114 -0.15 -21.05 4.49
CA ASN A 114 -0.37 -22.19 5.36
C ASN A 114 -1.69 -22.07 6.16
N ILE A 115 -2.00 -20.89 6.70
CA ILE A 115 -3.27 -20.64 7.43
C ILE A 115 -4.47 -20.75 6.49
N THR A 116 -4.32 -20.31 5.23
CA THR A 116 -5.41 -20.33 4.25
C THR A 116 -5.53 -21.65 3.49
N ASN A 117 -4.57 -22.57 3.64
CA ASN A 117 -4.43 -23.80 2.85
C ASN A 117 -4.42 -23.55 1.34
N ILE A 118 -3.98 -22.36 0.90
CA ILE A 118 -3.78 -22.07 -0.52
C ILE A 118 -2.57 -22.86 -0.98
N LYS A 119 -2.69 -23.60 -2.09
CA LYS A 119 -1.51 -24.23 -2.69
C LYS A 119 -0.66 -23.18 -3.38
N TYR A 120 0.66 -23.26 -3.18
CA TYR A 120 1.61 -22.32 -3.74
C TYR A 120 2.96 -22.97 -4.03
N SER A 121 3.76 -22.33 -4.89
CA SER A 121 5.19 -22.60 -5.04
C SER A 121 5.99 -21.31 -4.96
N ILE A 122 7.17 -21.40 -4.35
CA ILE A 122 8.13 -20.30 -4.27
C ILE A 122 9.41 -20.72 -4.97
N GLU A 123 9.84 -19.96 -5.98
CA GLU A 123 11.08 -20.22 -6.73
C GLU A 123 11.99 -19.00 -6.68
N THR A 124 13.31 -19.22 -6.78
CA THR A 124 14.26 -18.14 -6.97
C THR A 124 14.91 -18.27 -8.36
N LYS A 125 14.81 -17.24 -9.22
CA LYS A 125 15.44 -17.22 -10.56
C LYS A 125 16.27 -15.95 -10.77
N LYS A 126 17.18 -15.94 -11.75
CA LYS A 126 17.97 -14.74 -12.14
C LYS A 126 17.28 -13.94 -13.26
N ILE A 127 17.54 -12.63 -13.35
CA ILE A 127 16.91 -11.77 -14.39
C ILE A 127 17.17 -12.24 -15.82
N GLU A 128 18.32 -12.85 -16.05
CA GLU A 128 18.74 -13.35 -17.36
C GLU A 128 17.91 -14.58 -17.80
N GLU A 129 17.47 -15.39 -16.84
CA GLU A 129 16.57 -16.53 -17.05
C GLU A 129 15.13 -16.07 -17.34
N ILE A 130 14.78 -14.84 -16.93
CA ILE A 130 13.46 -14.21 -17.17
C ILE A 130 13.39 -13.62 -18.58
N LYS A 131 14.46 -12.96 -19.04
CA LYS A 131 14.49 -12.34 -20.38
C LYS A 131 14.33 -13.38 -21.50
N SER A 132 14.79 -14.61 -21.30
CA SER A 132 14.59 -15.72 -22.22
C SER A 132 13.16 -16.28 -22.18
N GLU A 133 12.51 -16.32 -21.01
CA GLU A 133 11.07 -16.67 -20.87
C GLU A 133 10.17 -15.61 -21.52
N LYS A 134 10.48 -14.31 -21.35
CA LYS A 134 9.73 -13.22 -21.98
C LYS A 134 9.86 -13.19 -23.50
N GLU A 135 11.00 -13.61 -24.07
CA GLU A 135 11.16 -13.85 -25.51
C GLU A 135 10.32 -15.04 -26.01
N ILE A 136 10.06 -16.04 -25.15
CA ILE A 136 9.17 -17.17 -25.45
C ILE A 136 7.72 -16.71 -25.35
N GLU A 137 7.35 -15.90 -24.36
CA GLU A 137 6.03 -15.27 -24.25
C GLU A 137 5.76 -14.27 -25.38
N GLU A 138 6.75 -13.49 -25.84
CA GLU A 138 6.61 -12.64 -27.03
C GLU A 138 6.47 -13.46 -28.31
N LYS A 139 7.08 -14.64 -28.39
CA LYS A 139 6.87 -15.60 -29.47
C LYS A 139 5.49 -16.26 -29.40
N ILE A 140 4.98 -16.53 -28.21
CA ILE A 140 3.61 -17.01 -27.95
C ILE A 140 2.59 -15.89 -28.22
N ALA A 141 2.87 -14.64 -27.88
CA ALA A 141 2.06 -13.45 -28.19
C ALA A 141 2.07 -13.13 -29.71
N LYS A 142 3.17 -13.45 -30.41
CA LYS A 142 3.19 -13.48 -31.88
C LYS A 142 2.36 -14.62 -32.47
N PHE A 143 2.14 -15.70 -31.72
CA PHE A 143 1.19 -16.76 -32.04
C PHE A 143 -0.26 -16.29 -31.83
N TYR A 144 -0.52 -15.48 -30.79
CA TYR A 144 -1.77 -14.75 -30.55
C TYR A 144 -2.07 -13.62 -31.56
N LYS A 145 -1.27 -13.42 -32.62
CA LYS A 145 -1.68 -12.57 -33.75
C LYS A 145 -2.88 -13.13 -34.54
N LEU A 146 -3.31 -14.37 -34.24
CA LEU A 146 -4.63 -14.93 -34.58
C LEU A 146 -5.79 -14.22 -33.87
N GLU A 147 -5.54 -13.55 -32.74
CA GLU A 147 -6.52 -12.75 -31.99
C GLU A 147 -6.95 -11.50 -32.76
N LYS A 148 -6.11 -10.94 -33.64
CA LYS A 148 -6.54 -9.87 -34.58
C LYS A 148 -7.47 -10.38 -35.68
N VAL A 149 -7.43 -11.66 -36.00
CA VAL A 149 -8.41 -12.30 -36.88
C VAL A 149 -9.70 -12.55 -36.11
N PHE A 150 -9.59 -12.97 -34.84
CA PHE A 150 -10.71 -13.16 -33.91
C PHE A 150 -11.46 -11.85 -33.59
N LEU A 151 -10.76 -10.75 -33.29
CA LEU A 151 -11.33 -9.42 -33.09
C LEU A 151 -12.02 -8.88 -34.34
N LYS A 152 -11.51 -9.20 -35.55
CA LYS A 152 -12.17 -8.86 -36.82
C LYS A 152 -13.46 -9.68 -37.03
N ILE A 153 -13.47 -10.93 -36.56
CA ILE A 153 -14.68 -11.77 -36.53
C ILE A 153 -15.66 -11.25 -35.48
N GLN A 154 -15.18 -10.76 -34.34
CA GLN A 154 -15.96 -10.20 -33.22
C GLN A 154 -16.59 -8.83 -33.57
N GLU A 155 -15.85 -7.93 -34.21
CA GLU A 155 -16.38 -6.65 -34.72
C GLU A 155 -17.44 -6.85 -35.81
N ASN A 156 -17.24 -7.84 -36.69
CA ASN A 156 -18.22 -8.17 -37.73
C ASN A 156 -19.44 -8.93 -37.18
N SER A 157 -19.30 -9.68 -36.08
CA SER A 157 -20.43 -10.34 -35.40
C SER A 157 -21.21 -9.39 -34.50
N MET A 158 -20.57 -8.38 -33.89
CA MET A 158 -21.26 -7.29 -33.17
C MET A 158 -22.11 -6.41 -34.10
N LYS A 159 -21.61 -6.08 -35.30
CA LYS A 159 -22.44 -5.45 -36.36
C LYS A 159 -23.61 -6.33 -36.82
N TYR A 160 -23.48 -7.64 -36.65
CA TYR A 160 -24.52 -8.62 -36.95
C TYR A 160 -25.59 -8.67 -35.84
N PHE A 161 -25.21 -8.45 -34.59
CA PHE A 161 -26.13 -8.43 -33.44
C PHE A 161 -27.04 -7.20 -33.40
N GLU A 162 -26.61 -6.05 -33.92
CA GLU A 162 -27.47 -4.86 -34.09
C GLU A 162 -28.58 -5.05 -35.15
N LEU A 163 -28.55 -6.14 -35.93
CA LEU A 163 -29.56 -6.46 -36.96
C LEU A 163 -30.55 -7.57 -36.52
N ILE A 164 -30.44 -8.08 -35.29
CA ILE A 164 -31.25 -9.18 -34.73
C ILE A 164 -32.30 -8.57 -33.79
N ASP A 165 -33.33 -7.96 -34.35
CA ASP A 165 -34.52 -7.55 -33.58
C ASP A 165 -35.82 -8.09 -34.20
N ASP A 166 -35.75 -9.16 -34.99
CA ASP A 166 -36.94 -9.82 -35.57
C ASP A 166 -36.73 -11.33 -35.76
N GLU A 167 -37.60 -12.14 -35.15
CA GLU A 167 -37.51 -13.61 -35.06
C GLU A 167 -37.62 -14.35 -36.41
N GLU A 168 -38.13 -13.72 -37.47
CA GLU A 168 -38.34 -14.37 -38.78
C GLU A 168 -37.06 -14.52 -39.63
N LYS A 169 -35.92 -13.88 -39.27
CA LYS A 169 -34.69 -13.90 -40.08
C LYS A 169 -33.71 -15.05 -39.77
N ASN A 170 -34.02 -15.94 -38.83
CA ASN A 170 -33.06 -16.90 -38.29
C ASN A 170 -32.50 -17.93 -39.32
N GLN A 171 -33.30 -18.44 -40.26
CA GLN A 171 -32.81 -19.44 -41.24
C GLN A 171 -31.98 -18.84 -42.39
N SER A 172 -32.36 -17.65 -42.89
CA SER A 172 -31.61 -16.94 -43.93
C SER A 172 -30.23 -16.44 -43.43
N ASN A 173 -30.15 -16.12 -42.14
CA ASN A 173 -28.93 -15.58 -41.52
C ASN A 173 -27.94 -16.68 -41.17
N LEU A 174 -28.41 -17.87 -40.78
CA LEU A 174 -27.57 -19.06 -40.62
C LEU A 174 -26.93 -19.50 -41.95
N GLN A 175 -27.68 -19.42 -43.06
CA GLN A 175 -27.14 -19.71 -44.39
C GLN A 175 -26.08 -18.67 -44.81
N SER A 176 -26.30 -17.39 -44.50
CA SER A 176 -25.33 -16.31 -44.76
C SER A 176 -24.04 -16.46 -43.95
N PHE A 177 -24.13 -16.88 -42.69
CA PHE A 177 -22.97 -17.17 -41.85
C PHE A 177 -22.19 -18.40 -42.32
N SER A 178 -22.90 -19.46 -42.74
CA SER A 178 -22.28 -20.64 -43.35
C SER A 178 -21.53 -20.30 -44.64
N ASN A 179 -22.11 -19.42 -45.47
CA ASN A 179 -21.47 -18.94 -46.71
C ASN A 179 -20.22 -18.10 -46.42
N LEU A 180 -20.23 -17.26 -45.37
CA LEU A 180 -19.07 -16.46 -44.95
C LEU A 180 -17.93 -17.34 -44.41
N CYS A 181 -18.26 -18.42 -43.71
CA CYS A 181 -17.29 -19.44 -43.30
C CYS A 181 -16.68 -20.17 -44.51
N GLU A 182 -17.48 -20.50 -45.53
CA GLU A 182 -16.96 -21.10 -46.78
C GLU A 182 -16.12 -20.12 -47.61
N GLU A 183 -16.48 -18.84 -47.67
CA GLU A 183 -15.72 -17.81 -48.38
C GLU A 183 -14.37 -17.54 -47.68
N THR A 184 -14.36 -17.59 -46.34
CA THR A 184 -13.12 -17.53 -45.53
C THR A 184 -12.25 -18.78 -45.75
N ARG A 185 -12.87 -19.96 -45.85
CA ARG A 185 -12.19 -21.22 -46.19
C ARG A 185 -11.54 -21.16 -47.58
N GLN A 186 -12.24 -20.68 -48.61
CA GLN A 186 -11.68 -20.55 -49.96
C GLN A 186 -10.52 -19.54 -50.00
N ASN A 187 -10.62 -18.42 -49.28
CA ASN A 187 -9.54 -17.44 -49.17
C ASN A 187 -8.30 -17.97 -48.45
N LEU A 188 -8.46 -18.92 -47.51
CA LEU A 188 -7.36 -19.62 -46.86
C LEU A 188 -6.76 -20.72 -47.75
N GLU A 189 -7.58 -21.51 -48.43
CA GLU A 189 -7.16 -22.53 -49.41
C GLU A 189 -6.37 -21.92 -50.60
N ILE A 190 -6.75 -20.72 -51.08
CA ILE A 190 -6.04 -19.99 -52.15
C ILE A 190 -4.64 -19.51 -51.70
N LYS A 191 -4.42 -19.27 -50.40
CA LYS A 191 -3.13 -18.82 -49.85
C LYS A 191 -2.19 -19.94 -49.41
N SER A 192 -2.66 -21.17 -49.25
CA SER A 192 -1.83 -22.30 -48.81
C SER A 192 -1.89 -23.47 -49.80
N LYS A 193 -1.08 -23.42 -50.86
CA LYS A 193 -0.81 -24.62 -51.70
C LYS A 193 0.03 -25.71 -51.00
N ARG A 194 0.29 -25.60 -49.69
CA ARG A 194 1.05 -26.61 -48.92
C ARG A 194 0.47 -26.73 -47.50
N ASN A 195 0.20 -27.97 -47.11
CA ASN A 195 -0.17 -28.49 -45.78
C ASN A 195 -1.67 -28.55 -45.43
N SER A 196 -2.29 -29.66 -45.84
CA SER A 196 -3.66 -30.07 -45.51
C SER A 196 -3.87 -30.58 -44.07
N GLU A 197 -2.80 -30.97 -43.35
CA GLU A 197 -2.91 -31.45 -41.95
C GLU A 197 -3.14 -30.31 -40.94
N GLN A 198 -2.42 -29.19 -41.07
CA GLN A 198 -2.58 -28.03 -40.18
C GLN A 198 -3.98 -27.37 -40.28
N ILE A 199 -4.64 -27.50 -41.44
CA ILE A 199 -6.00 -26.99 -41.64
C ILE A 199 -7.03 -27.85 -40.90
N ASN A 200 -6.81 -29.16 -40.84
CA ASN A 200 -7.70 -30.07 -40.10
C ASN A 200 -7.55 -29.90 -38.58
N ASP A 201 -6.36 -29.59 -38.08
CA ASP A 201 -6.14 -29.32 -36.65
C ASP A 201 -6.84 -28.03 -36.21
N VAL A 202 -6.71 -26.96 -36.99
CA VAL A 202 -7.43 -25.68 -36.74
C VAL A 202 -8.95 -25.87 -36.85
N TYR A 203 -9.42 -26.70 -37.78
CA TYR A 203 -10.85 -27.01 -37.92
C TYR A 203 -11.40 -27.82 -36.74
N ASN A 204 -10.62 -28.77 -36.21
CA ASN A 204 -10.99 -29.54 -35.04
C ASN A 204 -10.97 -28.69 -33.75
N GLU A 205 -10.02 -27.76 -33.61
CA GLU A 205 -10.01 -26.78 -32.52
C GLU A 205 -11.20 -25.81 -32.60
N LEU A 206 -11.57 -25.33 -33.80
CA LEU A 206 -12.74 -24.47 -33.95
C LEU A 206 -14.05 -25.19 -33.60
N LYS A 207 -14.20 -26.46 -33.96
CA LYS A 207 -15.33 -27.30 -33.52
C LYS A 207 -15.33 -27.53 -32.00
N HIS A 208 -14.16 -27.64 -31.39
CA HIS A 208 -14.01 -27.75 -29.94
C HIS A 208 -14.40 -26.45 -29.23
N CYS A 209 -13.94 -25.30 -29.74
CA CYS A 209 -14.29 -23.96 -29.27
C CYS A 209 -15.79 -23.67 -29.43
N GLN A 210 -16.43 -24.12 -30.51
CA GLN A 210 -17.88 -23.99 -30.71
C GLN A 210 -18.69 -24.81 -29.70
N LYS A 211 -18.18 -25.98 -29.30
CA LYS A 211 -18.77 -26.84 -28.26
C LYS A 211 -18.57 -26.25 -26.86
N ILE A 212 -17.45 -25.56 -26.65
CA ILE A 212 -17.13 -24.80 -25.43
C ILE A 212 -18.04 -23.56 -25.33
N LEU A 213 -18.20 -22.79 -26.41
CA LEU A 213 -19.10 -21.62 -26.51
C LEU A 213 -20.57 -21.95 -26.25
N ASN A 214 -21.05 -23.11 -26.70
CA ASN A 214 -22.43 -23.56 -26.40
C ASN A 214 -22.66 -23.93 -24.92
N ASN A 215 -21.60 -24.04 -24.11
CA ASN A 215 -21.66 -24.30 -22.67
C ASN A 215 -21.32 -23.06 -21.81
N HIS A 216 -21.14 -21.87 -22.40
CA HIS A 216 -20.63 -20.68 -21.70
C HIS A 216 -21.70 -19.69 -21.24
N GLU A 217 -22.20 -19.88 -20.03
CA GLU A 217 -22.59 -18.78 -19.11
C GLU A 217 -21.37 -18.13 -18.42
N LEU A 218 -20.15 -18.65 -18.65
CA LEU A 218 -18.92 -18.32 -17.89
C LEU A 218 -18.00 -17.25 -18.50
N LEU A 219 -18.34 -16.66 -19.66
CA LEU A 219 -17.48 -15.66 -20.33
C LEU A 219 -17.87 -14.19 -20.05
N PHE A 220 -18.87 -13.94 -19.22
CA PHE A 220 -19.34 -12.59 -18.89
C PHE A 220 -18.62 -11.92 -17.70
N GLU A 221 -17.66 -12.58 -17.03
CA GLU A 221 -17.02 -12.04 -15.81
C GLU A 221 -15.70 -11.27 -16.03
N ASN A 222 -15.07 -11.33 -17.21
CA ASN A 222 -13.74 -10.72 -17.45
C ASN A 222 -13.76 -9.25 -17.93
N ASN A 223 -14.88 -8.54 -17.80
CA ASN A 223 -14.99 -7.10 -18.13
C ASN A 223 -14.81 -6.17 -16.92
N LYS A 224 -14.39 -6.68 -15.75
CA LYS A 224 -13.91 -5.82 -14.67
C LYS A 224 -12.53 -5.27 -15.07
N ASN A 225 -12.30 -3.97 -14.96
CA ASN A 225 -11.01 -3.28 -15.15
C ASN A 225 -10.65 -2.66 -16.53
N GLU A 226 -11.51 -2.63 -17.55
CA GLU A 226 -11.18 -1.93 -18.82
C GLU A 226 -10.89 -0.44 -18.63
N LYS A 227 -11.64 0.22 -17.73
CA LYS A 227 -11.40 1.62 -17.40
C LYS A 227 -10.08 1.83 -16.65
N CYS A 228 -9.72 0.93 -15.72
CA CYS A 228 -8.46 1.02 -14.97
C CYS A 228 -7.25 0.92 -15.89
N ARG A 229 -7.36 0.06 -16.91
CA ARG A 229 -6.32 -0.16 -17.91
C ARG A 229 -5.98 1.11 -18.70
N ASN A 230 -6.86 2.11 -18.77
CA ASN A 230 -6.63 3.32 -19.59
C ASN A 230 -6.25 4.56 -18.77
N SER A 231 -6.02 4.46 -17.46
CA SER A 231 -5.63 5.61 -16.64
C SER A 231 -4.18 6.03 -16.90
N LYS A 232 -4.01 7.19 -17.54
CA LYS A 232 -2.70 7.80 -17.82
C LYS A 232 -1.90 8.09 -16.54
N ILE A 233 -2.60 8.47 -15.47
CA ILE A 233 -1.98 8.86 -14.20
C ILE A 233 -1.36 7.65 -13.50
N LEU A 234 -2.07 6.52 -13.47
CA LEU A 234 -1.53 5.28 -12.92
C LEU A 234 -0.39 4.74 -13.78
N GLU A 235 -0.49 4.88 -15.11
CA GLU A 235 0.60 4.54 -16.03
C GLU A 235 1.86 5.36 -15.78
N ASP A 236 1.72 6.67 -15.52
CA ASP A 236 2.85 7.56 -15.25
C ASP A 236 3.52 7.22 -13.91
N VAL A 237 2.73 6.95 -12.85
CA VAL A 237 3.26 6.45 -11.56
C VAL A 237 4.03 5.15 -11.78
N PHE A 238 3.45 4.19 -12.50
CA PHE A 238 4.07 2.91 -12.81
C PHE A 238 5.38 3.06 -13.62
N THR A 239 5.37 3.91 -14.65
CA THR A 239 6.53 4.16 -15.51
C THR A 239 7.66 4.84 -14.74
N SER A 240 7.33 5.82 -13.89
CA SER A 240 8.31 6.49 -13.02
C SER A 240 8.99 5.50 -12.07
N PHE A 241 8.25 4.49 -11.62
CA PHE A 241 8.76 3.46 -10.73
C PHE A 241 9.67 2.46 -11.48
N LYS A 242 9.27 2.02 -12.68
CA LYS A 242 10.12 1.21 -13.58
C LYS A 242 11.44 1.92 -13.98
N ALA A 243 11.46 3.25 -14.07
CA ALA A 243 12.68 4.00 -14.36
C ALA A 243 13.73 3.92 -13.23
N ILE A 244 13.29 3.82 -11.97
CA ILE A 244 14.16 3.58 -10.80
C ILE A 244 14.76 2.16 -10.88
N GLU A 245 14.02 1.21 -11.43
CA GLU A 245 14.40 -0.20 -11.56
C GLU A 245 15.56 -0.43 -12.55
N ASN A 246 15.57 0.28 -13.68
CA ASN A 246 16.62 0.15 -14.70
C ASN A 246 18.04 0.53 -14.22
N ASN A 247 18.15 1.09 -13.01
CA ASN A 247 19.43 1.43 -12.36
C ASN A 247 19.89 0.37 -11.32
N LEU A 248 19.19 -0.76 -11.21
CA LEU A 248 19.55 -1.84 -10.27
C LEU A 248 20.62 -2.78 -10.90
N PRO A 249 21.63 -3.23 -10.13
CA PRO A 249 22.73 -4.04 -10.67
C PRO A 249 22.24 -5.41 -11.18
N GLY A 250 22.77 -5.84 -12.34
CA GLY A 250 22.29 -6.99 -13.12
C GLY A 250 22.45 -8.39 -12.51
N ASN A 251 23.05 -8.55 -11.33
CA ASN A 251 23.33 -9.84 -10.71
C ASN A 251 22.34 -10.27 -9.62
N LYS A 252 21.17 -9.64 -9.50
CA LYS A 252 20.21 -9.96 -8.44
C LYS A 252 19.37 -11.21 -8.74
N GLU A 253 19.04 -11.95 -7.68
CA GLU A 253 18.11 -13.09 -7.71
C GLU A 253 16.69 -12.62 -7.35
N PHE A 254 15.68 -13.23 -7.97
CA PHE A 254 14.26 -12.84 -7.89
C PHE A 254 13.45 -13.96 -7.26
N THR A 255 12.51 -13.61 -6.37
CA THR A 255 11.60 -14.60 -5.77
C THR A 255 10.25 -14.58 -6.48
N PHE A 256 9.81 -15.75 -6.92
CA PHE A 256 8.56 -16.00 -7.61
C PHE A 256 7.60 -16.64 -6.65
N LEU A 257 6.39 -16.11 -6.55
CA LEU A 257 5.28 -16.79 -5.92
C LEU A 257 4.27 -17.17 -7.00
N LYS A 258 3.96 -18.46 -7.10
CA LYS A 258 2.83 -18.96 -7.88
C LYS A 258 1.78 -19.48 -6.93
N LEU A 259 0.53 -19.05 -7.12
CA LEU A 259 -0.64 -19.49 -6.36
C LEU A 259 -1.51 -20.35 -7.27
N TYR A 260 -2.00 -21.48 -6.74
CA TYR A 260 -2.76 -22.47 -7.53
C TYR A 260 -4.24 -22.54 -7.13
N ASP A 261 -4.62 -21.95 -6.01
CA ASP A 261 -5.98 -22.02 -5.46
C ASP A 261 -6.42 -20.65 -4.91
N ASN A 262 -7.74 -20.41 -4.91
CA ASN A 262 -8.37 -19.27 -4.22
C ASN A 262 -8.45 -19.46 -2.70
N ILE A 263 -8.43 -18.35 -1.95
CA ILE A 263 -8.84 -18.35 -0.55
C ILE A 263 -10.32 -18.79 -0.47
N LYS A 264 -10.63 -19.65 0.50
CA LYS A 264 -11.99 -20.15 0.73
C LYS A 264 -12.61 -19.46 1.94
N SER A 265 -13.92 -19.56 2.12
CA SER A 265 -14.51 -19.26 3.42
C SER A 265 -14.21 -20.39 4.42
N GLY A 266 -14.25 -20.07 5.71
CA GLY A 266 -13.99 -21.05 6.75
C GLY A 266 -13.64 -20.45 8.10
N THR A 267 -13.19 -21.31 9.01
CA THR A 267 -12.67 -20.90 10.32
C THR A 267 -11.15 -20.81 10.26
N TYR A 268 -10.63 -19.67 10.69
CA TYR A 268 -9.20 -19.35 10.72
C TYR A 268 -8.80 -19.04 12.16
N GLU A 269 -7.62 -19.48 12.56
CA GLU A 269 -6.99 -19.06 13.81
C GLU A 269 -5.66 -18.38 13.48
N ILE A 270 -5.42 -17.19 14.05
CA ILE A 270 -4.21 -16.42 13.81
C ILE A 270 -3.61 -15.89 15.12
N ASP A 271 -2.28 -15.99 15.25
CA ASP A 271 -1.53 -15.22 16.25
C ASP A 271 -1.10 -13.88 15.64
N ALA A 272 -1.67 -12.79 16.16
CA ALA A 272 -1.43 -11.42 15.71
C ALA A 272 -0.53 -10.61 16.67
N SER A 273 0.26 -11.27 17.51
CA SER A 273 1.19 -10.65 18.49
C SER A 273 2.27 -9.79 17.85
N LYS A 274 2.77 -10.21 16.68
CA LYS A 274 3.84 -9.49 15.97
C LYS A 274 3.33 -8.41 15.03
N THR A 275 2.19 -8.63 14.36
CA THR A 275 1.65 -7.72 13.35
C THR A 275 0.18 -7.97 13.08
N SER A 276 -0.61 -6.90 12.90
CA SER A 276 -2.03 -6.97 12.51
C SER A 276 -2.25 -7.07 11.00
N GLN A 277 -1.22 -6.93 10.15
CA GLN A 277 -1.48 -6.79 8.71
C GLN A 277 -1.92 -8.12 8.05
N LEU A 278 -1.66 -9.29 8.67
CA LEU A 278 -2.24 -10.56 8.22
C LEU A 278 -3.75 -10.55 8.42
N LEU A 279 -4.21 -10.21 9.63
CA LEU A 279 -5.62 -10.03 9.92
C LEU A 279 -6.24 -9.03 8.94
N SER A 280 -5.62 -7.86 8.72
CA SER A 280 -6.10 -6.88 7.75
C SER A 280 -6.28 -7.46 6.34
N GLY A 281 -5.36 -8.29 5.86
CA GLY A 281 -5.49 -8.97 4.56
C GLY A 281 -6.71 -9.89 4.51
N LEU A 282 -6.89 -10.75 5.52
CA LEU A 282 -8.05 -11.65 5.62
C LEU A 282 -9.37 -10.89 5.71
N LEU A 283 -9.42 -9.81 6.48
CA LEU A 283 -10.61 -8.95 6.59
C LEU A 283 -10.97 -8.28 5.25
N MET A 284 -10.00 -8.04 4.36
CA MET A 284 -10.28 -7.47 3.04
C MET A 284 -10.71 -8.55 2.04
N SER A 285 -10.15 -9.75 2.12
CA SER A 285 -10.34 -10.83 1.13
C SER A 285 -11.53 -11.76 1.41
N LEU A 286 -11.78 -12.14 2.67
CA LEU A 286 -12.88 -13.07 2.99
C LEU A 286 -14.30 -12.56 2.66
N PRO A 287 -14.61 -11.25 2.68
CA PRO A 287 -15.94 -10.76 2.31
C PRO A 287 -16.39 -11.13 0.89
N ILE A 288 -15.46 -11.27 -0.07
CA ILE A 288 -15.78 -11.60 -1.46
C ILE A 288 -15.88 -13.11 -1.72
N CYS A 289 -15.41 -13.95 -0.79
CA CYS A 289 -15.54 -15.40 -0.90
C CYS A 289 -17.01 -15.83 -0.74
N GLU A 290 -17.40 -16.95 -1.34
CA GLU A 290 -18.69 -17.56 -1.03
C GLU A 290 -18.65 -18.22 0.36
N GLY A 291 -19.74 -18.10 1.12
CA GLY A 291 -19.90 -18.76 2.43
C GLY A 291 -19.45 -17.91 3.63
N TYR A 292 -19.60 -18.45 4.82
CA TYR A 292 -19.36 -17.71 6.07
C TYR A 292 -17.97 -17.97 6.63
N SER A 293 -17.29 -16.92 7.08
CA SER A 293 -15.96 -17.04 7.68
C SER A 293 -15.91 -16.52 9.12
N VAL A 294 -15.08 -17.19 9.93
CA VAL A 294 -14.78 -16.80 11.31
C VAL A 294 -13.27 -16.73 11.47
N ILE A 295 -12.76 -15.66 12.05
CA ILE A 295 -11.34 -15.55 12.39
C ILE A 295 -11.22 -15.44 13.91
N ASP A 296 -10.58 -16.42 14.53
CA ASP A 296 -10.11 -16.40 15.91
C ASP A 296 -8.72 -15.76 15.99
N VAL A 297 -8.58 -14.75 16.84
CA VAL A 297 -7.36 -13.94 16.94
C VAL A 297 -6.76 -14.05 18.33
N ILE A 298 -5.51 -14.53 18.37
CA ILE A 298 -4.71 -14.67 19.57
C ILE A 298 -3.75 -13.48 19.65
N ASN A 299 -3.64 -12.87 20.84
CA ASN A 299 -2.67 -11.81 21.15
C ASN A 299 -2.66 -10.63 20.16
N LEU A 300 -3.81 -10.07 19.78
CA LEU A 300 -3.84 -8.98 18.80
C LEU A 300 -2.96 -7.79 19.24
N SER A 301 -1.95 -7.51 18.41
CA SER A 301 -1.21 -6.26 18.47
C SER A 301 -1.76 -5.23 17.49
N SER A 302 -1.54 -3.94 17.75
CA SER A 302 -1.87 -2.87 16.79
C SER A 302 -3.37 -2.83 16.40
N LYS A 303 -4.26 -3.00 17.39
CA LYS A 303 -5.73 -3.04 17.24
C LYS A 303 -6.31 -1.89 16.41
N TYR A 304 -5.77 -0.68 16.58
CA TYR A 304 -6.24 0.50 15.85
C TYR A 304 -6.03 0.39 14.34
N TYR A 305 -5.02 -0.34 13.86
CA TYR A 305 -4.85 -0.59 12.43
C TYR A 305 -5.87 -1.60 11.87
N VAL A 306 -6.48 -2.42 12.72
CA VAL A 306 -7.62 -3.27 12.37
C VAL A 306 -8.88 -2.41 12.26
N ASP A 307 -9.07 -1.48 13.20
CA ASP A 307 -10.15 -0.49 13.11
C ASP A 307 -10.08 0.32 11.81
N LEU A 308 -8.87 0.75 11.40
CA LEU A 308 -8.65 1.39 10.10
C LEU A 308 -9.07 0.50 8.93
N THR A 309 -8.76 -0.80 8.97
CA THR A 309 -9.20 -1.72 7.91
C THR A 309 -10.72 -1.82 7.85
N ILE A 310 -11.38 -2.04 8.99
CA ILE A 310 -12.84 -2.15 9.08
C ILE A 310 -13.52 -0.83 8.65
N ASP A 311 -12.95 0.30 9.03
CA ASP A 311 -13.43 1.62 8.65
C ASP A 311 -13.37 1.82 7.14
N VAL A 312 -12.23 1.50 6.50
CA VAL A 312 -12.07 1.64 5.06
C VAL A 312 -13.00 0.71 4.29
N ILE A 313 -13.02 -0.59 4.58
CA ILE A 313 -13.86 -1.52 3.81
C ILE A 313 -15.36 -1.18 3.93
N ARG A 314 -15.78 -0.58 5.05
CA ARG A 314 -17.14 -0.08 5.23
C ARG A 314 -17.48 1.08 4.28
N HIS A 315 -16.54 1.98 3.99
CA HIS A 315 -16.73 3.01 2.98
C HIS A 315 -16.96 2.43 1.58
N PHE A 316 -16.48 1.21 1.32
CA PHE A 316 -16.72 0.44 0.09
C PHE A 316 -17.86 -0.58 0.22
N GLY A 317 -18.76 -0.41 1.21
CA GLY A 317 -19.98 -1.21 1.34
C GLY A 317 -19.83 -2.57 2.04
N VAL A 318 -18.63 -2.92 2.50
CA VAL A 318 -18.37 -4.20 3.17
C VAL A 318 -18.52 -4.10 4.68
N ASN A 319 -19.19 -5.07 5.29
CA ASN A 319 -19.43 -5.13 6.72
C ASN A 319 -18.81 -6.37 7.35
N ILE A 320 -18.20 -6.16 8.52
CA ILE A 320 -17.60 -7.20 9.36
C ILE A 320 -18.00 -6.95 10.80
N ILE A 321 -18.36 -8.02 11.51
CA ILE A 321 -18.64 -7.95 12.95
C ILE A 321 -17.36 -8.31 13.69
N CYS A 322 -16.89 -7.39 14.55
CA CYS A 322 -15.75 -7.59 15.43
C CYS A 322 -16.27 -7.81 16.87
N ASP A 323 -15.96 -8.97 17.45
CA ASP A 323 -16.23 -9.29 18.85
C ASP A 323 -14.94 -9.18 19.67
N LYS A 324 -14.81 -8.06 20.40
CA LYS A 324 -13.73 -7.76 21.34
C LYS A 324 -12.31 -7.96 20.79
N TYR A 325 -12.13 -7.81 19.47
CA TYR A 325 -10.86 -8.11 18.77
C TYR A 325 -10.33 -9.54 18.92
N GLN A 326 -11.13 -10.44 19.51
CA GLN A 326 -10.81 -11.85 19.69
C GLN A 326 -11.39 -12.69 18.58
N ARG A 327 -12.54 -12.27 18.03
CA ARG A 327 -13.23 -12.99 16.97
C ARG A 327 -13.82 -12.03 15.94
N PHE A 328 -13.66 -12.36 14.67
CA PHE A 328 -14.24 -11.62 13.56
C PHE A 328 -15.18 -12.52 12.78
N TYR A 329 -16.38 -12.03 12.50
CA TYR A 329 -17.41 -12.74 11.75
C TYR A 329 -17.67 -12.04 10.43
N ILE A 330 -17.57 -12.80 9.35
CA ILE A 330 -17.52 -12.28 7.98
C ILE A 330 -18.50 -13.07 7.13
N SER A 331 -19.61 -12.44 6.75
CA SER A 331 -20.48 -12.98 5.72
C SER A 331 -19.79 -12.87 4.37
N GLY A 332 -19.72 -13.97 3.62
CA GLY A 332 -19.25 -13.97 2.24
C GLY A 332 -20.30 -13.48 1.25
N GLY A 333 -19.93 -13.45 -0.02
CA GLY A 333 -20.75 -12.95 -1.13
C GLY A 333 -20.98 -11.44 -1.10
N GLN A 334 -20.22 -10.70 -0.30
CA GLN A 334 -20.24 -9.24 -0.30
C GLN A 334 -19.50 -8.72 -1.55
N SER A 335 -19.90 -7.56 -2.03
CA SER A 335 -19.23 -6.87 -3.13
C SER A 335 -18.72 -5.52 -2.66
N TYR A 336 -17.49 -5.19 -3.04
CA TYR A 336 -16.97 -3.84 -2.87
C TYR A 336 -17.63 -2.93 -3.91
N VAL A 337 -18.06 -1.74 -3.48
CA VAL A 337 -18.62 -0.70 -4.35
C VAL A 337 -17.74 0.54 -4.34
N PRO A 338 -17.64 1.29 -5.46
CA PRO A 338 -16.89 2.54 -5.50
C PRO A 338 -17.30 3.47 -4.37
N ALA A 339 -16.30 3.99 -3.66
CA ALA A 339 -16.55 4.79 -2.47
C ALA A 339 -16.92 6.23 -2.88
N LYS A 340 -17.91 6.80 -2.17
CA LYS A 340 -18.40 8.15 -2.44
C LYS A 340 -17.63 9.17 -1.60
N ASN A 341 -17.25 10.29 -2.20
CA ASN A 341 -16.65 11.45 -1.52
C ASN A 341 -15.40 11.09 -0.69
N ILE A 342 -14.41 10.47 -1.33
CA ILE A 342 -13.19 10.07 -0.61
C ILE A 342 -12.30 11.28 -0.35
N SER A 343 -11.93 11.43 0.92
CA SER A 343 -10.82 12.26 1.36
C SER A 343 -9.89 11.39 2.20
N ILE A 344 -8.64 11.28 1.76
CA ILE A 344 -7.64 10.50 2.49
C ILE A 344 -6.99 11.42 3.49
N GLU A 345 -7.14 11.07 4.76
CA GLU A 345 -6.62 11.86 5.86
C GLU A 345 -5.11 12.07 5.77
N LEU A 346 -4.63 13.21 6.27
CA LEU A 346 -3.21 13.45 6.47
C LEU A 346 -2.63 12.59 7.59
N ASP A 347 -1.33 12.35 7.53
CA ASP A 347 -0.62 11.43 8.41
C ASP A 347 -0.29 12.08 9.77
N TRP A 348 -0.98 11.65 10.82
CA TRP A 348 -0.76 12.13 12.20
C TRP A 348 0.64 11.80 12.75
N SER A 349 1.17 10.68 12.28
CA SER A 349 2.49 10.14 12.63
C SER A 349 3.61 11.05 12.09
N ALA A 350 3.45 11.55 10.87
CA ALA A 350 4.33 12.53 10.24
C ALA A 350 4.15 13.93 10.87
N ALA A 351 2.89 14.34 11.08
CA ALA A 351 2.54 15.60 11.72
C ALA A 351 3.18 15.77 13.10
N ALA A 352 3.29 14.68 13.86
CA ALA A 352 3.88 14.68 15.20
C ALA A 352 5.26 15.36 15.29
N ASN A 353 6.08 15.26 14.24
CA ASN A 353 7.39 15.93 14.21
C ASN A 353 7.25 17.45 14.26
N PHE A 354 6.34 18.00 13.45
CA PHE A 354 6.09 19.44 13.38
C PHE A 354 5.26 19.94 14.55
N LEU A 355 4.36 19.12 15.11
CA LEU A 355 3.68 19.42 16.37
C LEU A 355 4.69 19.60 17.51
N VAL A 356 5.62 18.65 17.67
CA VAL A 356 6.70 18.75 18.67
C VAL A 356 7.60 19.95 18.40
N LEU A 357 8.00 20.17 17.16
CA LEU A 357 8.83 21.33 16.79
C LEU A 357 8.13 22.66 17.11
N GLY A 358 6.83 22.76 16.81
CA GLY A 358 5.99 23.91 17.14
C GLY A 358 5.84 24.11 18.65
N ALA A 359 5.66 23.04 19.43
CA ALA A 359 5.62 23.13 20.89
C ALA A 359 6.94 23.67 21.48
N ILE A 360 8.09 23.32 20.89
CA ILE A 360 9.42 23.74 21.36
C ILE A 360 9.76 25.17 20.91
N ARG A 361 9.42 25.53 19.67
CA ARG A 361 9.90 26.77 19.02
C ARG A 361 8.82 27.82 18.76
N GLY A 362 7.56 27.42 18.66
CA GLY A 362 6.47 28.26 18.13
C GLY A 362 6.49 28.36 16.61
N GLY A 363 5.52 29.09 16.05
CA GLY A 363 5.50 29.48 14.64
C GLY A 363 5.17 28.35 13.66
N VAL A 364 4.50 27.28 14.09
CA VAL A 364 4.09 26.17 13.23
C VAL A 364 2.57 26.07 13.17
N CYS A 365 2.02 26.04 11.96
CA CYS A 365 0.62 25.75 11.68
C CYS A 365 0.52 24.41 10.96
N ILE A 366 -0.39 23.55 11.39
CA ILE A 366 -0.72 22.31 10.71
C ILE A 366 -2.09 22.43 10.08
N GLU A 367 -2.16 22.34 8.74
CA GLU A 367 -3.40 22.49 7.98
C GLU A 367 -3.96 21.14 7.52
N GLY A 368 -5.29 21.01 7.50
CA GLY A 368 -5.98 19.91 6.81
C GLY A 368 -5.94 18.55 7.51
N ILE A 369 -5.49 18.50 8.77
CA ILE A 369 -5.58 17.30 9.59
C ILE A 369 -7.01 17.07 10.07
N ASN A 370 -7.44 15.81 10.08
CA ASN A 370 -8.73 15.42 10.66
C ASN A 370 -8.62 15.19 12.17
N PHE A 371 -9.29 16.03 12.98
CA PHE A 371 -9.35 15.89 14.44
C PHE A 371 -10.28 14.76 14.92
N HIS A 372 -11.15 14.26 14.04
CA HIS A 372 -12.00 13.08 14.28
C HIS A 372 -11.38 11.79 13.73
N SER A 373 -10.09 11.82 13.38
CA SER A 373 -9.34 10.70 12.83
C SER A 373 -9.34 9.49 13.76
N LYS A 374 -9.43 8.30 13.16
CA LYS A 374 -9.21 7.01 13.83
C LYS A 374 -7.74 6.59 13.85
N GLN A 375 -6.84 7.39 13.28
CA GLN A 375 -5.41 7.10 13.34
C GLN A 375 -4.95 7.11 14.80
N PRO A 376 -4.24 6.07 15.26
CA PRO A 376 -3.84 5.96 16.66
C PRO A 376 -2.96 7.16 17.09
N ASP A 377 -2.13 7.65 16.18
CA ASP A 377 -1.17 8.71 16.44
C ASP A 377 -1.81 10.09 16.64
N LYS A 378 -3.12 10.25 16.36
CA LYS A 378 -3.91 11.41 16.78
C LYS A 378 -3.84 11.64 18.30
N ARG A 379 -3.51 10.59 19.07
CA ARG A 379 -3.23 10.65 20.51
C ARG A 379 -2.25 11.76 20.90
N ILE A 380 -1.32 12.17 20.03
CA ILE A 380 -0.42 13.29 20.33
C ILE A 380 -1.17 14.60 20.58
N TYR A 381 -2.26 14.86 19.86
CA TYR A 381 -3.09 16.04 20.05
C TYR A 381 -3.76 16.05 21.41
N ASP A 382 -4.39 14.93 21.78
CA ASP A 382 -5.05 14.79 23.09
C ASP A 382 -4.00 14.93 24.22
N PHE A 383 -2.85 14.30 24.05
CA PHE A 383 -1.75 14.41 25.00
C PHE A 383 -1.21 15.83 25.13
N PHE A 384 -1.13 16.59 24.04
CA PHE A 384 -0.70 17.99 24.07
C PHE A 384 -1.69 18.86 24.84
N LEU A 385 -3.00 18.62 24.71
CA LEU A 385 -4.02 19.25 25.56
C LEU A 385 -3.80 18.88 27.04
N ASP A 386 -3.57 17.60 27.33
CA ASP A 386 -3.41 17.09 28.70
C ASP A 386 -2.22 17.72 29.44
N ILE A 387 -1.10 17.94 28.75
CA ILE A 387 0.11 18.55 29.35
C ILE A 387 0.17 20.07 29.21
N GLY A 388 -0.86 20.69 28.61
CA GLY A 388 -0.96 22.14 28.47
C GLY A 388 0.01 22.76 27.46
N ILE A 389 0.27 22.08 26.33
CA ILE A 389 0.96 22.72 25.21
C ILE A 389 0.10 23.87 24.69
N ASN A 390 0.72 25.03 24.48
CA ASN A 390 0.06 26.22 23.99
C ASN A 390 -0.25 26.06 22.48
N MET A 391 -1.51 25.81 22.16
CA MET A 391 -1.99 25.63 20.79
C MET A 391 -3.42 26.14 20.61
N GLU A 392 -3.73 26.58 19.41
CA GLU A 392 -5.05 27.10 19.03
C GLU A 392 -5.54 26.36 17.78
N LEU A 393 -6.82 25.96 17.77
CA LEU A 393 -7.48 25.42 16.59
C LEU A 393 -8.33 26.52 15.94
N LYS A 394 -7.95 26.97 14.75
CA LYS A 394 -8.64 28.03 13.98
C LYS A 394 -8.91 27.54 12.56
N ASN A 395 -10.19 27.45 12.17
CA ASN A 395 -10.61 27.06 10.81
C ASN A 395 -9.93 25.76 10.30
N ASP A 396 -9.94 24.69 11.10
CA ASP A 396 -9.29 23.40 10.80
C ASP A 396 -7.75 23.46 10.66
N THR A 397 -7.13 24.56 11.10
CA THR A 397 -5.69 24.73 11.21
C THR A 397 -5.28 24.74 12.67
N LEU A 398 -4.34 23.87 13.04
CA LEU A 398 -3.77 23.84 14.39
C LEU A 398 -2.52 24.72 14.45
N ILE A 399 -2.55 25.77 15.24
CA ILE A 399 -1.47 26.73 15.44
C ILE A 399 -0.74 26.36 16.73
N LEU A 400 0.59 26.19 16.64
CA LEU A 400 1.45 25.81 17.76
C LEU A 400 2.30 27.01 18.19
N TYR A 401 2.22 27.33 19.46
CA TYR A 401 3.04 28.36 20.10
C TYR A 401 4.13 27.72 20.95
N LYS A 402 5.21 28.47 21.13
CA LYS A 402 6.29 28.07 22.01
C LYS A 402 5.74 27.85 23.42
N SER A 403 6.05 26.69 23.98
CA SER A 403 5.50 26.22 25.24
C SER A 403 6.61 25.94 26.26
N VAL A 404 6.27 26.09 27.55
CA VAL A 404 7.10 25.57 28.65
C VAL A 404 6.65 24.15 28.93
N ILE A 405 7.49 23.17 28.61
CA ILE A 405 7.15 21.76 28.71
C ILE A 405 7.50 21.25 30.11
N SER A 406 6.50 20.78 30.86
CA SER A 406 6.72 20.09 32.13
C SER A 406 7.15 18.63 31.92
N GLY A 407 7.67 17.98 32.97
CA GLY A 407 7.91 16.53 32.92
C GLY A 407 6.59 15.76 32.71
N PHE A 408 6.63 14.67 31.94
CA PHE A 408 5.42 13.92 31.60
C PHE A 408 5.62 12.40 31.59
N ASN A 409 4.50 11.68 31.69
CA ASN A 409 4.43 10.24 31.45
C ASN A 409 3.59 10.01 30.19
N PHE A 410 4.09 9.20 29.26
CA PHE A 410 3.35 8.85 28.05
C PHE A 410 3.43 7.35 27.78
N ASN A 411 2.27 6.72 27.61
CA ASN A 411 2.18 5.33 27.17
C ASN A 411 2.05 5.27 25.65
N ALA A 412 3.09 4.79 24.97
CA ALA A 412 3.16 4.68 23.51
C ALA A 412 3.00 3.23 22.99
N ILE A 413 2.52 2.29 23.79
CA ILE A 413 2.38 0.87 23.38
C ILE A 413 1.59 0.75 22.06
N ASP A 414 0.50 1.51 21.94
CA ASP A 414 -0.38 1.52 20.77
C ASP A 414 0.02 2.58 19.71
N THR A 415 0.94 3.49 20.04
CA THR A 415 1.42 4.58 19.18
C THR A 415 2.95 4.66 19.15
N PRO A 416 3.66 3.56 18.86
CA PRO A 416 5.12 3.49 18.99
C PRO A 416 5.84 4.44 18.01
N ASP A 417 5.17 4.85 16.94
CA ASP A 417 5.72 5.77 15.94
C ASP A 417 5.75 7.23 16.45
N LEU A 418 5.08 7.53 17.57
CA LEU A 418 5.21 8.81 18.31
C LEU A 418 6.42 8.86 19.24
N ILE A 419 7.06 7.73 19.57
CA ILE A 419 8.19 7.74 20.51
C ILE A 419 9.34 8.63 20.00
N PRO A 420 9.83 8.51 18.74
CA PRO A 420 10.93 9.36 18.25
C PRO A 420 10.68 10.87 18.41
N PRO A 421 9.54 11.46 17.97
CA PRO A 421 9.30 12.89 18.22
C PRO A 421 9.09 13.21 19.71
N LEU A 422 8.48 12.32 20.51
CA LEU A 422 8.32 12.54 21.95
C LEU A 422 9.64 12.53 22.73
N ILE A 423 10.67 11.81 22.26
CA ILE A 423 12.03 11.95 22.81
C ILE A 423 12.50 13.40 22.67
N VAL A 424 12.29 14.02 21.51
CA VAL A 424 12.70 15.41 21.26
C VAL A 424 11.94 16.38 22.16
N LEU A 425 10.63 16.16 22.35
CA LEU A 425 9.82 16.94 23.29
C LEU A 425 10.36 16.81 24.72
N ALA A 426 10.62 15.58 25.17
CA ALA A 426 11.11 15.29 26.52
C ALA A 426 12.48 15.89 26.82
N LEU A 427 13.40 15.92 25.85
CA LEU A 427 14.70 16.57 26.00
C LEU A 427 14.59 18.08 26.28
N ASN A 428 13.47 18.68 25.89
CA ASN A 428 13.14 20.09 26.08
C ASN A 428 12.22 20.37 27.28
N ALA A 429 11.87 19.33 28.05
CA ALA A 429 11.09 19.49 29.27
C ALA A 429 11.92 20.12 30.41
N GLN A 430 11.23 20.62 31.44
CA GLN A 430 11.87 21.13 32.66
C GLN A 430 12.27 20.00 33.64
N GLN A 431 11.68 18.82 33.51
CA GLN A 431 11.85 17.66 34.38
C GLN A 431 11.95 16.37 33.57
N ALA A 432 12.38 15.28 34.21
CA ALA A 432 12.45 13.97 33.56
C ALA A 432 11.08 13.53 33.02
N CYS A 433 11.12 12.87 31.87
CA CYS A 433 9.93 12.30 31.24
C CYS A 433 10.07 10.79 31.08
N TYR A 434 8.94 10.09 31.08
CA TYR A 434 8.88 8.64 31.03
C TYR A 434 8.01 8.21 29.86
N ILE A 435 8.57 7.47 28.90
CA ILE A 435 7.87 7.07 27.68
C ILE A 435 7.85 5.54 27.58
N GLN A 436 6.69 4.93 27.83
CA GLN A 436 6.50 3.47 27.83
C GLN A 436 6.23 2.91 26.43
N GLY A 437 6.50 1.61 26.24
CA GLY A 437 6.26 0.87 25.00
C GLY A 437 7.52 0.69 24.14
N ILE A 438 8.71 0.77 24.72
CA ILE A 438 9.98 0.72 23.97
C ILE A 438 10.26 -0.67 23.37
N SER A 439 9.69 -1.73 23.93
CA SER A 439 9.74 -3.09 23.38
C SER A 439 9.19 -3.16 21.95
N ARG A 440 8.20 -2.31 21.63
CA ARG A 440 7.59 -2.21 20.29
C ARG A 440 8.54 -1.65 19.24
N LEU A 441 9.60 -0.95 19.65
CA LEU A 441 10.57 -0.30 18.75
C LEU A 441 11.60 -1.26 18.16
N VAL A 442 11.87 -2.39 18.82
CA VAL A 442 12.93 -3.33 18.44
C VAL A 442 12.67 -3.99 17.08
N TYR A 443 11.39 -4.20 16.74
CA TYR A 443 10.96 -4.93 15.54
C TYR A 443 10.48 -4.03 14.39
N LYS A 444 10.77 -2.71 14.48
CA LYS A 444 10.42 -1.71 13.46
C LYS A 444 11.40 -1.78 12.27
N GLU A 445 11.47 -0.73 11.47
CA GLU A 445 12.32 -0.67 10.27
C GLU A 445 13.79 -0.80 10.62
N SER A 446 14.20 -0.13 11.70
CA SER A 446 15.42 -0.41 12.44
C SER A 446 15.07 -0.92 13.84
N ASN A 447 16.09 -1.33 14.59
CA ASN A 447 15.98 -1.38 16.05
C ASN A 447 15.97 0.06 16.58
N ARG A 448 14.79 0.70 16.51
CA ARG A 448 14.61 2.12 16.84
C ARG A 448 14.99 2.44 18.27
N ARG A 449 14.83 1.48 19.19
CA ARG A 449 15.19 1.67 20.60
C ARG A 449 16.68 1.95 20.73
N ASP A 450 17.50 1.10 20.10
CA ASP A 450 18.95 1.21 20.18
C ASP A 450 19.45 2.38 19.33
N ALA A 451 18.82 2.65 18.17
CA ALA A 451 19.11 3.83 17.37
C ALA A 451 18.84 5.15 18.12
N ILE A 452 17.72 5.26 18.84
CA ILE A 452 17.42 6.43 19.68
C ILE A 452 18.52 6.60 20.73
N LEU A 453 18.85 5.55 21.49
CA LEU A 453 19.90 5.66 22.50
C LEU A 453 21.23 6.08 21.90
N GLN A 454 21.67 5.40 20.84
CA GLN A 454 22.98 5.62 20.24
C GLN A 454 23.09 7.04 19.65
N GLU A 455 22.13 7.44 18.82
CA GLU A 455 22.25 8.66 18.03
C GLU A 455 21.96 9.92 18.84
N PHE A 456 20.98 9.88 19.75
CA PHE A 456 20.74 11.02 20.64
C PHE A 456 21.87 11.18 21.67
N SER A 457 22.48 10.09 22.15
CA SER A 457 23.65 10.19 23.06
C SER A 457 24.84 10.88 22.39
N LYS A 458 25.08 10.62 21.09
CA LYS A 458 26.13 11.34 20.32
C LYS A 458 25.89 12.85 20.28
N LEU A 459 24.62 13.28 20.32
CA LEU A 459 24.24 14.69 20.39
C LEU A 459 24.28 15.26 21.81
N GLY A 460 24.59 14.45 22.83
CA GLY A 460 24.65 14.84 24.23
C GLY A 460 23.32 14.69 25.00
N ALA A 461 22.37 13.93 24.46
CA ALA A 461 21.13 13.61 25.16
C ALA A 461 21.39 12.69 26.36
N LYS A 462 20.56 12.82 27.40
CA LYS A 462 20.58 11.95 28.58
C LYS A 462 19.34 11.05 28.58
N ILE A 463 19.47 9.86 28.02
CA ILE A 463 18.37 8.89 27.89
C ILE A 463 18.81 7.57 28.53
N GLU A 464 17.98 7.04 29.40
CA GLU A 464 18.16 5.74 30.04
C GLU A 464 17.01 4.80 29.67
N ILE A 465 17.27 3.50 29.73
CA ILE A 465 16.25 2.46 29.57
C ILE A 465 15.92 1.87 30.92
N ASP A 466 14.62 1.82 31.22
CA ASP A 466 14.04 1.06 32.32
C ASP A 466 13.28 -0.12 31.70
N LEU A 467 13.97 -1.27 31.62
CA LEU A 467 13.43 -2.50 31.03
C LEU A 467 12.29 -3.09 31.88
N GLU A 468 12.32 -2.89 33.20
CA GLU A 468 11.28 -3.42 34.10
C GLU A 468 9.92 -2.79 33.80
N ASN A 469 9.92 -1.50 33.46
CA ASN A 469 8.71 -0.74 33.14
C ASN A 469 8.50 -0.50 31.63
N ASP A 470 9.28 -1.18 30.77
CA ASP A 470 9.28 -1.04 29.31
C ASP A 470 9.29 0.42 28.83
N ARG A 471 10.21 1.24 29.36
CA ARG A 471 10.21 2.69 29.09
C ARG A 471 11.58 3.32 28.91
N PHE A 472 11.59 4.44 28.20
CA PHE A 472 12.68 5.40 28.28
C PHE A 472 12.47 6.33 29.48
N ILE A 473 13.57 6.64 30.17
CA ILE A 473 13.68 7.78 31.08
C ILE A 473 14.50 8.84 30.35
N VAL A 474 13.88 9.96 30.03
CA VAL A 474 14.51 11.04 29.28
C VAL A 474 14.73 12.22 30.20
N ASN A 475 15.98 12.53 30.49
CA ASN A 475 16.35 13.69 31.29
C ASN A 475 16.54 14.93 30.40
N PRO A 476 16.04 16.10 30.81
CA PRO A 476 16.27 17.36 30.12
C PRO A 476 17.76 17.56 29.81
N SER A 477 18.07 17.84 28.54
CA SER A 477 19.45 18.00 28.11
C SER A 477 19.56 18.90 26.88
N LYS A 478 20.59 19.74 26.88
CA LYS A 478 20.91 20.61 25.73
C LYS A 478 21.79 19.85 24.76
N LEU A 479 21.28 19.60 23.56
CA LEU A 479 22.02 18.93 22.50
C LEU A 479 23.16 19.82 21.99
N GLN A 480 24.34 19.25 21.78
CA GLN A 480 25.55 19.99 21.40
C GLN A 480 25.74 20.10 19.88
N GLY A 481 25.14 19.20 19.09
CA GLY A 481 25.46 19.02 17.67
C GLY A 481 26.39 17.82 17.45
N GLY A 482 26.60 17.43 16.19
CA GLY A 482 27.43 16.27 15.84
C GLY A 482 27.00 15.56 14.56
N GLU A 483 27.65 14.43 14.27
CA GLU A 483 27.27 13.54 13.17
C GLU A 483 26.54 12.32 13.72
N VAL A 484 25.40 12.01 13.11
CA VAL A 484 24.49 10.93 13.50
C VAL A 484 24.04 10.15 12.28
N PHE A 485 23.55 8.94 12.48
CA PHE A 485 23.09 8.06 11.43
C PHE A 485 21.58 7.84 11.53
N SER A 486 20.86 7.88 10.41
CA SER A 486 19.41 7.60 10.40
C SER A 486 19.09 6.12 10.63
N HIS A 487 20.07 5.23 10.48
CA HIS A 487 19.86 3.77 10.42
C HIS A 487 18.89 3.35 9.31
N ASN A 488 18.83 4.14 8.22
CA ASN A 488 17.85 4.01 7.13
C ASN A 488 16.38 4.02 7.60
N ASP A 489 16.11 4.58 8.80
CA ASP A 489 14.79 4.67 9.38
C ASP A 489 14.29 6.12 9.30
N HIS A 490 13.27 6.32 8.48
CA HIS A 490 12.70 7.62 8.21
C HIS A 490 12.21 8.34 9.49
N ARG A 491 11.74 7.60 10.50
CA ARG A 491 11.28 8.20 11.77
C ARG A 491 12.44 8.68 12.62
N ILE A 492 13.56 7.95 12.61
CA ILE A 492 14.78 8.38 13.30
C ILE A 492 15.38 9.59 12.59
N ALA A 493 15.43 9.59 11.26
CA ALA A 493 15.89 10.75 10.48
C ALA A 493 15.09 12.02 10.79
N MET A 494 13.74 11.95 10.76
CA MET A 494 12.89 13.10 11.07
C MET A 494 13.05 13.58 12.52
N ALA A 495 13.13 12.66 13.49
CA ALA A 495 13.33 13.01 14.90
C ALA A 495 14.70 13.67 15.13
N LEU A 496 15.78 13.15 14.54
CA LEU A 496 17.12 13.76 14.62
C LEU A 496 17.14 15.15 13.95
N ALA A 497 16.38 15.35 12.88
CA ALA A 497 16.30 16.62 12.18
C ALA A 497 15.64 17.71 13.03
N ILE A 498 14.46 17.42 13.62
CA ILE A 498 13.80 18.38 14.51
C ILE A 498 14.58 18.58 15.82
N ALA A 499 15.33 17.57 16.29
CA ALA A 499 16.25 17.72 17.41
C ALA A 499 17.43 18.65 17.05
N GLY A 500 17.97 18.52 15.83
CA GLY A 500 19.04 19.36 15.30
C GLY A 500 18.65 20.83 15.19
N MET A 501 17.38 21.14 14.92
CA MET A 501 16.83 22.50 14.92
C MET A 501 16.91 23.20 16.30
N ASN A 502 17.13 22.44 17.36
CA ASN A 502 17.26 22.96 18.72
C ASN A 502 18.63 22.62 19.36
N ALA A 503 19.56 22.04 18.61
CA ALA A 503 20.91 21.80 19.07
C ALA A 503 21.73 23.10 19.08
N LYS A 504 22.71 23.20 20.00
CA LYS A 504 23.64 24.33 20.07
C LYS A 504 24.55 24.41 18.84
N GLY A 505 24.90 23.28 18.26
CA GLY A 505 25.76 23.14 17.10
C GLY A 505 25.07 22.43 15.93
N LYS A 506 25.75 22.39 14.79
CA LYS A 506 25.22 21.75 13.57
C LYS A 506 25.07 20.24 13.80
N VAL A 507 23.96 19.69 13.31
CA VAL A 507 23.74 18.24 13.24
C VAL A 507 23.81 17.81 11.78
N LYS A 508 24.66 16.82 11.50
CA LYS A 508 24.76 16.17 10.19
C LYS A 508 24.17 14.78 10.30
N ILE A 509 23.13 14.51 9.52
CA ILE A 509 22.43 13.21 9.51
C ILE A 509 22.87 12.45 8.26
N GLN A 510 23.54 11.32 8.46
CA GLN A 510 23.86 10.38 7.40
C GLN A 510 22.61 9.59 7.00
N ASN A 511 22.48 9.28 5.69
CA ASN A 511 21.34 8.59 5.07
C ASN A 511 19.99 9.27 5.36
N SER A 512 19.98 10.60 5.27
CA SER A 512 18.82 11.45 5.55
C SER A 512 17.72 11.36 4.48
N GLU A 513 18.04 10.86 3.29
CA GLU A 513 17.13 10.69 2.17
C GLU A 513 16.02 9.67 2.43
N CYS A 514 16.18 8.77 3.40
CA CYS A 514 15.18 7.76 3.77
C CYS A 514 13.82 8.37 4.21
N VAL A 515 13.76 9.66 4.53
CA VAL A 515 12.48 10.34 4.86
C VAL A 515 11.44 10.26 3.75
N SER A 516 11.86 10.13 2.47
CA SER A 516 10.94 10.03 1.33
C SER A 516 9.98 8.84 1.42
N LYS A 517 10.36 7.82 2.19
CA LYS A 517 9.55 6.63 2.46
C LYS A 517 8.17 6.97 3.05
N SER A 518 8.08 8.04 3.85
CA SER A 518 6.81 8.50 4.41
C SER A 518 6.49 9.98 4.18
N TYR A 519 7.50 10.84 4.05
CA TYR A 519 7.32 12.29 3.96
C TYR A 519 8.30 12.91 2.96
N PRO A 520 7.99 12.85 1.65
CA PRO A 520 8.86 13.35 0.58
C PRO A 520 9.31 14.81 0.74
N ASN A 521 8.41 15.70 1.16
CA ASN A 521 8.71 17.13 1.31
C ASN A 521 9.24 17.51 2.69
N PHE A 522 9.60 16.56 3.55
CA PHE A 522 9.99 16.82 4.93
C PHE A 522 11.09 17.89 5.04
N TRP A 523 12.15 17.78 4.23
CA TRP A 523 13.26 18.74 4.25
C TRP A 523 12.86 20.12 3.73
N THR A 524 11.96 20.18 2.75
CA THR A 524 11.42 21.45 2.22
C THR A 524 10.61 22.15 3.31
N ASP A 525 9.69 21.43 3.97
CA ASP A 525 8.84 21.97 5.02
C ASP A 525 9.67 22.38 6.24
N LEU A 526 10.67 21.58 6.63
CA LEU A 526 11.61 21.91 7.71
C LEU A 526 12.47 23.14 7.37
N GLY A 527 12.88 23.28 6.11
CA GLY A 527 13.69 24.40 5.62
C GLY A 527 12.95 25.74 5.69
N LEU A 528 11.61 25.73 5.61
CA LEU A 528 10.82 26.95 5.85
C LEU A 528 11.05 27.47 7.27
N ILE A 529 11.25 26.60 8.26
CA ILE A 529 11.44 26.92 9.69
C ILE A 529 12.82 27.51 9.98
N GLN A 530 13.84 27.17 9.19
CA GLN A 530 15.18 27.76 9.33
C GLN A 530 15.27 29.23 8.94
N THR A 531 14.27 29.79 8.26
CA THR A 531 14.22 31.22 7.90
C THR A 531 13.62 32.11 8.98
N ILE A 532 13.47 31.58 10.20
CA ILE A 532 13.10 32.28 11.44
C ILE A 532 14.32 32.28 12.36
#